data_AF-A0AAW0XQS7-F1
#
_entry.id   AF-A0AAW0XQS7-F1
#
_cell.length_a   1.000
_cell.length_b   1.000
_cell.length_c   1.000
_cell.angle_alpha   90.00
_cell.angle_beta   90.00
_cell.angle_gamma   90.00
#
_symmetry.space_group_name_H-M   'P 1'
#
loop_
_entity.id
_entity.type
_entity.pdbx_description
1 polymer ?
#
loop_
_entity_poly.entity_id
_entity_poly.type
_entity_poly.pdbx_seq_one_letter_code
_entity_poly.pdbx_strand_id
1 'polypeptide(L)'
;MASSKDDTGDEINYVQLLNKVLPPEIRMLAWCPVSLGYSARFDCSRRTYKYFFPRGNMNIQEMNESAQYLVGYHDYRNFCKMDVGNGVVNFCRRILSVSISLVCCDVHRIENPSLNNESLTTEQDKQDIKLNLDLPCKFIHEATDRRRLTSNNFLEHYGKNSGICNKKHHTDGYDMCVATIEGEAFLWHQVRAIMAILFLVGEGKEKPDIVKHLLDVENHPRKPQYCLASDVPLNLYGTTFEGVEWQWDNDNLLCVITQLQALWMQHSIRSTMIRRMLWDLEGLYGERVKVNKEESAPRDWNSSLPQEESRVTKFPQAQSVSLIPGARTKVYKPLLSRPTCESLETRVEHYIKRQRLDPDILQKLSTCNSSQKEHLEQSCSQVQE
;
A
#
# COMPACT_ATOMS: atom_id res chain seq x y z
N MET A 1 9.87 3.41 -55.45
CA MET A 1 8.82 3.15 -54.44
C MET A 1 9.13 4.00 -53.24
N ALA A 2 8.16 4.81 -52.81
CA ALA A 2 8.34 5.93 -51.89
C ALA A 2 8.85 5.47 -50.52
N SER A 3 9.97 6.07 -50.08
CA SER A 3 10.42 6.06 -48.70
C SER A 3 9.65 7.17 -47.97
N SER A 4 8.67 6.82 -47.14
CA SER A 4 8.12 7.75 -46.16
C SER A 4 8.99 7.66 -44.91
N LYS A 5 10.11 8.39 -44.91
CA LYS A 5 10.68 8.91 -43.67
C LYS A 5 9.67 9.93 -43.17
N ASP A 6 8.96 9.57 -42.10
CA ASP A 6 8.09 10.53 -41.42
C ASP A 6 9.00 11.61 -40.80
N ASP A 7 8.66 12.85 -41.11
CA ASP A 7 9.38 14.07 -40.79
C ASP A 7 9.14 14.42 -39.31
N THR A 8 9.89 13.79 -38.39
CA THR A 8 9.88 14.17 -36.96
C THR A 8 10.88 15.29 -36.66
N GLY A 9 10.88 16.33 -37.49
CA GLY A 9 11.55 17.59 -37.17
C GLY A 9 10.78 18.39 -36.12
N ASP A 10 11.43 18.67 -34.99
CA ASP A 10 11.13 19.75 -34.02
C ASP A 10 9.99 19.58 -33.01
N GLU A 11 9.68 18.38 -32.51
CA GLU A 11 8.93 18.29 -31.25
C GLU A 11 9.80 18.70 -30.05
N ILE A 12 9.24 19.46 -29.11
CA ILE A 12 9.99 20.02 -27.98
C ILE A 12 10.40 18.87 -27.04
N ASN A 13 11.66 18.85 -26.58
CA ASN A 13 12.05 17.96 -25.47
C ASN A 13 11.47 18.49 -24.14
N TYR A 14 10.17 18.25 -23.93
CA TYR A 14 9.42 18.69 -22.76
C TYR A 14 10.06 18.22 -21.45
N VAL A 15 10.51 16.96 -21.42
CA VAL A 15 11.09 16.35 -20.22
C VAL A 15 12.34 17.11 -19.79
N GLN A 16 13.28 17.30 -20.70
CA GLN A 16 14.54 18.00 -20.42
C GLN A 16 14.31 19.48 -20.10
N LEU A 17 13.42 20.18 -20.82
CA LEU A 17 13.13 21.59 -20.56
C LEU A 17 12.51 21.80 -19.17
N LEU A 18 11.49 21.00 -18.82
CA LEU A 18 10.80 21.14 -17.55
C LEU A 18 11.68 20.74 -16.37
N ASN A 19 12.45 19.65 -16.49
CA ASN A 19 13.37 19.23 -15.41
C ASN A 19 14.47 20.26 -15.10
N LYS A 20 14.81 21.17 -16.03
CA LYS A 20 15.77 22.27 -15.79
C LYS A 20 15.20 23.37 -14.90
N VAL A 21 13.88 23.54 -14.84
CA VAL A 21 13.22 24.62 -14.07
C VAL A 21 12.46 24.11 -12.85
N LEU A 22 12.24 22.80 -12.75
CA LEU A 22 11.59 22.16 -11.60
C LEU A 22 12.57 22.00 -10.42
N PRO A 23 12.07 22.10 -9.18
CA PRO A 23 12.90 21.84 -7.99
C PRO A 23 13.36 20.37 -7.96
N PRO A 24 14.44 20.03 -7.22
CA PRO A 24 15.01 18.68 -7.19
C PRO A 24 14.04 17.54 -6.87
N GLU A 25 13.00 17.85 -6.10
CA GLU A 25 12.00 16.92 -5.59
C GLU A 25 10.87 16.65 -6.61
N ILE A 26 10.80 17.43 -7.70
CA ILE A 26 9.78 17.29 -8.75
C ILE A 26 10.48 16.96 -10.07
N ARG A 27 10.04 15.87 -10.71
CA ARG A 27 10.61 15.39 -11.97
C ARG A 27 9.53 15.00 -12.95
N MET A 28 9.68 15.47 -14.18
CA MET A 28 9.00 14.93 -15.35
C MET A 28 9.74 13.68 -15.80
N LEU A 29 8.99 12.59 -16.00
CA LEU A 29 9.56 11.30 -16.43
C LEU A 29 9.24 11.00 -17.89
N ALA A 30 8.04 11.38 -18.32
CA ALA A 30 7.52 11.09 -19.64
C ALA A 30 6.46 12.11 -20.04
N TRP A 31 6.10 12.10 -21.32
CA TRP A 31 5.00 12.86 -21.88
C TRP A 31 4.27 12.04 -22.95
N CYS A 32 3.06 12.42 -23.32
CA CYS A 32 2.32 11.78 -24.41
C CYS A 32 1.42 12.83 -25.07
N PRO A 33 1.34 12.89 -26.42
CA PRO A 33 0.33 13.70 -27.08
C PRO A 33 -1.05 13.09 -26.82
N VAL A 34 -2.06 13.94 -26.61
CA VAL A 34 -3.45 13.51 -26.37
C VAL A 34 -4.41 14.38 -27.18
N SER A 35 -5.63 13.89 -27.39
CA SER A 35 -6.67 14.66 -28.09
C SER A 35 -7.10 15.88 -27.27
N LEU A 36 -7.61 16.92 -27.93
CA LEU A 36 -8.06 18.17 -27.29
C LEU A 36 -9.16 17.96 -26.22
N GLY A 37 -9.96 16.89 -26.34
CA GLY A 37 -10.99 16.56 -25.36
C GLY A 37 -10.50 15.71 -24.19
N TYR A 38 -9.23 15.30 -24.19
CA TYR A 38 -8.68 14.41 -23.19
C TYR A 38 -8.50 15.12 -21.84
N SER A 39 -8.90 14.45 -20.78
CA SER A 39 -8.80 14.90 -19.40
C SER A 39 -8.09 13.85 -18.55
N ALA A 40 -6.89 14.18 -18.07
CA ALA A 40 -6.14 13.34 -17.13
C ALA A 40 -6.92 12.98 -15.84
N ARG A 41 -7.92 13.78 -15.46
CA ARG A 41 -8.77 13.49 -14.30
C ARG A 41 -9.85 12.44 -14.61
N PHE A 42 -10.66 12.72 -15.62
CA PHE A 42 -11.83 11.90 -15.96
C PHE A 42 -11.51 10.65 -16.79
N ASP A 43 -10.45 10.67 -17.61
CA ASP A 43 -10.06 9.53 -18.47
C ASP A 43 -9.05 8.57 -17.79
N CYS A 44 -8.64 8.86 -16.57
CA CYS A 44 -7.90 7.88 -15.77
C CYS A 44 -8.85 6.77 -15.31
N SER A 45 -8.51 5.52 -15.63
CA SER A 45 -9.35 4.35 -15.36
C SER A 45 -9.07 3.73 -13.99
N ARG A 46 -7.81 3.71 -13.55
CA ARG A 46 -7.38 3.09 -12.28
C ARG A 46 -6.31 3.89 -11.59
N ARG A 47 -6.33 3.88 -10.25
CA ARG A 47 -5.28 4.44 -9.40
C ARG A 47 -4.79 3.37 -8.43
N THR A 48 -3.48 3.28 -8.29
CA THR A 48 -2.82 2.38 -7.35
C THR A 48 -2.12 3.21 -6.30
N TYR A 49 -2.53 3.03 -5.04
CA TYR A 49 -1.85 3.60 -3.89
C TYR A 49 -1.00 2.54 -3.21
N LYS A 50 0.20 2.95 -2.76
CA LYS A 50 1.03 2.16 -1.86
C LYS A 50 1.18 2.87 -0.53
N TYR A 51 1.03 2.14 0.56
CA TYR A 51 1.21 2.64 1.92
C TYR A 51 2.31 1.82 2.60
N PHE A 52 3.46 2.45 2.88
CA PHE A 52 4.64 1.79 3.45
C PHE A 52 4.72 1.95 4.96
N PHE A 53 4.91 0.87 5.72
CA PHE A 53 4.92 0.95 7.18
C PHE A 53 5.80 -0.10 7.84
N PRO A 54 6.44 0.18 8.99
CA PRO A 54 7.14 -0.85 9.75
C PRO A 54 6.14 -1.87 10.27
N ARG A 55 6.47 -3.15 10.17
CA ARG A 55 5.63 -4.27 10.60
C ARG A 55 5.28 -4.18 12.08
N GLY A 56 6.25 -3.83 12.92
CA GLY A 56 6.14 -3.88 14.36
C GLY A 56 5.56 -5.19 14.85
N ASN A 57 4.51 -5.10 15.66
CA ASN A 57 3.80 -6.25 16.19
C ASN A 57 2.54 -6.63 15.40
N MET A 58 2.35 -6.08 14.20
CA MET A 58 1.11 -6.25 13.45
C MET A 58 0.93 -7.67 12.90
N ASN A 59 -0.28 -8.20 13.02
CA ASN A 59 -0.72 -9.42 12.38
C ASN A 59 -1.10 -9.15 10.92
N ILE A 60 -0.13 -9.30 10.02
CA ILE A 60 -0.29 -9.05 8.57
C ILE A 60 -1.31 -9.99 7.93
N GLN A 61 -1.50 -11.20 8.47
CA GLN A 61 -2.48 -12.15 7.93
C GLN A 61 -3.91 -11.67 8.20
N GLU A 62 -4.21 -11.29 9.44
CA GLU A 62 -5.53 -10.73 9.80
C GLU A 62 -5.80 -9.41 9.09
N MET A 63 -4.78 -8.56 8.90
CA MET A 63 -4.91 -7.35 8.10
C MET A 63 -5.28 -7.67 6.65
N ASN A 64 -4.65 -8.68 6.02
CA ASN A 64 -4.99 -9.09 4.65
C ASN A 64 -6.40 -9.67 4.56
N GLU A 65 -6.80 -10.52 5.51
CA GLU A 65 -8.14 -11.09 5.60
C GLU A 65 -9.19 -9.98 5.68
N SER A 66 -9.01 -9.04 6.62
CA SER A 66 -9.91 -7.90 6.78
C SER A 66 -9.97 -7.01 5.53
N ALA A 67 -8.81 -6.81 4.88
CA ALA A 67 -8.72 -6.00 3.67
C ALA A 67 -9.46 -6.61 2.47
N GLN A 68 -9.66 -7.93 2.42
CA GLN A 68 -10.41 -8.55 1.32
C GLN A 68 -11.88 -8.13 1.32
N TYR A 69 -12.47 -7.82 2.48
CA TYR A 69 -13.84 -7.28 2.54
C TYR A 69 -13.98 -5.92 1.87
N LEU A 70 -12.88 -5.19 1.63
CA LEU A 70 -12.88 -3.91 0.93
C LEU A 70 -13.01 -4.09 -0.59
N VAL A 71 -12.70 -5.26 -1.15
CA VAL A 71 -12.71 -5.47 -2.61
C VAL A 71 -14.15 -5.51 -3.11
N GLY A 72 -14.41 -4.89 -4.26
CA GLY A 72 -15.72 -4.78 -4.87
C GLY A 72 -16.29 -3.37 -4.82
N TYR A 73 -17.60 -3.26 -5.00
CA TYR A 73 -18.34 -2.00 -5.04
C TYR A 73 -19.13 -1.80 -3.75
N HIS A 74 -18.73 -0.80 -2.95
CA HIS A 74 -19.30 -0.56 -1.62
C HIS A 74 -19.47 0.92 -1.33
N ASP A 75 -20.33 1.25 -0.36
CA ASP A 75 -20.41 2.60 0.21
C ASP A 75 -19.32 2.81 1.28
N TYR A 76 -18.37 3.70 1.00
CA TYR A 76 -17.21 3.97 1.87
C TYR A 76 -17.40 5.21 2.76
N ARG A 77 -18.63 5.66 3.05
CA ARG A 77 -18.86 6.84 3.91
C ARG A 77 -18.23 6.72 5.30
N ASN A 78 -18.16 5.49 5.82
CA ASN A 78 -17.52 5.19 7.10
C ASN A 78 -16.00 5.10 7.02
N PHE A 79 -15.43 5.10 5.80
CA PHE A 79 -14.01 5.03 5.47
C PHE A 79 -13.49 6.32 4.82
N CYS A 80 -14.17 7.45 4.92
CA CYS A 80 -13.67 8.69 4.33
C CYS A 80 -13.95 9.89 5.24
N LYS A 81 -13.43 11.06 4.89
CA LYS A 81 -13.96 12.33 5.41
C LYS A 81 -15.02 12.81 4.43
N MET A 82 -16.27 12.90 4.89
CA MET A 82 -17.35 13.38 4.03
C MET A 82 -17.08 14.82 3.60
N ASP A 83 -17.10 15.05 2.29
CA ASP A 83 -16.79 16.34 1.68
C ASP A 83 -18.02 16.94 0.99
N VAL A 84 -19.13 16.94 1.71
CA VAL A 84 -20.44 17.39 1.22
C VAL A 84 -20.39 18.86 0.77
N GLY A 85 -19.54 19.69 1.39
CA GLY A 85 -19.35 21.09 1.02
C GLY A 85 -18.78 21.31 -0.38
N ASN A 86 -18.15 20.28 -0.97
CA ASN A 86 -17.65 20.27 -2.34
C ASN A 86 -18.55 19.46 -3.29
N GLY A 87 -19.80 19.19 -2.89
CA GLY A 87 -20.78 18.48 -3.73
C GLY A 87 -20.67 16.95 -3.71
N VAL A 88 -19.82 16.37 -2.86
CA VAL A 88 -19.68 14.91 -2.77
C VAL A 88 -20.82 14.32 -1.96
N VAL A 89 -21.74 13.66 -2.66
CA VAL A 89 -22.92 12.99 -2.08
C VAL A 89 -22.98 11.50 -2.39
N ASN A 90 -22.20 11.03 -3.36
CA ASN A 90 -22.02 9.62 -3.69
C ASN A 90 -20.72 9.08 -3.07
N PHE A 91 -20.86 8.14 -2.14
CA PHE A 91 -19.77 7.51 -1.40
C PHE A 91 -19.45 6.09 -1.89
N CYS A 92 -20.12 5.63 -2.95
CA CYS A 92 -19.82 4.34 -3.54
C CYS A 92 -18.55 4.41 -4.36
N ARG A 93 -17.64 3.47 -4.15
CA ARG A 93 -16.42 3.33 -4.95
C ARG A 93 -16.20 1.86 -5.28
N ARG A 94 -15.39 1.59 -6.29
CA ARG A 94 -14.93 0.25 -6.64
C ARG A 94 -13.45 0.11 -6.31
N ILE A 95 -13.15 -0.76 -5.36
CA ILE A 95 -11.79 -1.23 -5.08
C ILE A 95 -11.58 -2.52 -5.84
N LEU A 96 -10.52 -2.58 -6.65
CA LEU A 96 -10.21 -3.69 -7.53
C LEU A 96 -9.35 -4.73 -6.84
N SER A 97 -8.36 -4.28 -6.05
CA SER A 97 -7.50 -5.19 -5.30
C SER A 97 -6.94 -4.53 -4.05
N VAL A 98 -6.72 -5.34 -3.01
CA VAL A 98 -5.97 -4.95 -1.81
C VAL A 98 -5.04 -6.09 -1.40
N SER A 99 -3.76 -5.77 -1.21
CA SER A 99 -2.77 -6.72 -0.69
C SER A 99 -1.81 -6.05 0.28
N ILE A 100 -1.37 -6.81 1.29
CA ILE A 100 -0.40 -6.36 2.28
C ILE A 100 0.72 -7.40 2.33
N SER A 101 1.95 -6.97 2.08
CA SER A 101 3.10 -7.87 2.04
C SER A 101 4.32 -7.25 2.70
N LEU A 102 5.28 -8.10 3.07
CA LEU A 102 6.61 -7.63 3.48
C LEU A 102 7.32 -7.05 2.26
N VAL A 103 7.98 -5.92 2.46
CA VAL A 103 8.94 -5.38 1.51
C VAL A 103 10.20 -6.22 1.63
N CYS A 104 10.54 -6.96 0.59
CA CYS A 104 11.83 -7.65 0.57
C CYS A 104 12.93 -6.60 0.55
N CYS A 105 13.90 -6.72 1.47
CA CYS A 105 15.07 -5.84 1.55
C CYS A 105 15.88 -5.83 0.25
N ASP A 106 15.73 -6.89 -0.55
CA ASP A 106 16.31 -7.03 -1.88
C ASP A 106 15.31 -6.53 -2.92
N VAL A 107 15.52 -5.32 -3.43
CA VAL A 107 14.72 -4.66 -4.48
C VAL A 107 14.78 -5.42 -5.83
N HIS A 108 15.45 -6.57 -5.90
CA HIS A 108 15.67 -7.37 -7.11
C HIS A 108 14.50 -8.27 -7.54
N ARG A 109 13.36 -8.25 -6.85
CA ARG A 109 12.21 -9.07 -7.23
C ARG A 109 10.98 -8.21 -7.55
N ILE A 110 11.08 -7.41 -8.60
CA ILE A 110 9.92 -6.94 -9.35
C ILE A 110 10.03 -7.60 -10.73
N GLU A 111 9.27 -8.68 -10.95
CA GLU A 111 9.01 -9.13 -12.30
C GLU A 111 8.18 -8.04 -12.99
N ASN A 112 8.76 -7.40 -14.01
CA ASN A 112 8.03 -6.48 -14.89
C ASN A 112 7.03 -7.32 -15.71
N PRO A 113 5.70 -7.14 -15.57
CA PRO A 113 4.73 -7.91 -16.33
C PRO A 113 4.64 -7.51 -17.81
N SER A 114 5.40 -6.49 -18.24
CA SER A 114 5.26 -5.83 -19.54
C SER A 114 6.33 -6.20 -20.58
N LEU A 115 7.14 -7.23 -20.35
CA LEU A 115 8.08 -7.78 -21.35
C LEU A 115 7.74 -9.23 -21.68
N ASN A 116 6.51 -9.48 -22.12
CA ASN A 116 6.17 -10.71 -22.82
C ASN A 116 5.39 -10.31 -24.07
N ASN A 117 6.13 -9.88 -25.09
CA ASN A 117 5.85 -10.13 -26.50
C ASN A 117 6.85 -9.30 -27.32
N GLU A 118 8.00 -9.89 -27.65
CA GLU A 118 8.55 -9.77 -29.00
C GLU A 118 9.57 -10.88 -29.22
N SER A 119 9.35 -11.63 -30.30
CA SER A 119 10.24 -12.66 -30.80
C SER A 119 11.28 -11.98 -31.69
N LEU A 120 12.54 -12.46 -31.68
CA LEU A 120 13.56 -12.49 -32.76
C LEU A 120 14.97 -12.15 -32.22
N THR A 121 15.88 -13.12 -32.05
CA THR A 121 16.94 -13.60 -32.98
C THR A 121 18.27 -12.83 -32.91
N THR A 122 19.30 -13.41 -32.29
CA THR A 122 20.54 -13.96 -32.88
C THR A 122 21.64 -14.11 -31.82
N GLU A 123 22.58 -15.04 -32.03
CA GLU A 123 23.66 -15.41 -31.08
C GLU A 123 24.76 -14.34 -30.91
N GLN A 124 24.65 -13.18 -31.56
CA GLN A 124 25.68 -12.14 -31.52
C GLN A 124 25.52 -11.20 -30.29
N ASP A 125 24.29 -10.95 -29.82
CA ASP A 125 24.01 -10.02 -28.70
C ASP A 125 24.40 -10.56 -27.32
N LYS A 126 24.73 -11.85 -27.22
CA LYS A 126 25.19 -12.50 -25.98
C LYS A 126 26.64 -12.13 -25.63
N GLN A 127 27.42 -11.64 -26.59
CA GLN A 127 28.85 -11.39 -26.40
C GLN A 127 29.11 -10.01 -25.74
N ASP A 128 28.30 -9.00 -26.05
CA ASP A 128 28.52 -7.61 -25.59
C ASP A 128 27.99 -7.35 -24.17
N ILE A 129 27.03 -8.15 -23.70
CA ILE A 129 26.53 -8.06 -22.31
C ILE A 129 27.55 -8.62 -21.30
N LYS A 130 28.54 -9.40 -21.76
CA LYS A 130 29.52 -10.07 -20.89
C LYS A 130 30.71 -9.21 -20.45
N LEU A 131 30.81 -7.96 -20.91
CA LEU A 131 32.02 -7.15 -20.78
C LEU A 131 31.92 -5.91 -19.87
N ASN A 132 30.81 -5.66 -19.15
CA ASN A 132 30.71 -4.47 -18.29
C ASN A 132 29.97 -4.66 -16.94
N LEU A 133 30.19 -5.77 -16.26
CA LEU A 133 29.91 -5.87 -14.82
C LEU A 133 31.11 -6.44 -14.06
N ASP A 134 32.19 -5.65 -14.00
CA ASP A 134 33.25 -5.81 -13.01
C ASP A 134 33.06 -4.77 -11.89
N LEU A 135 32.56 -5.21 -10.74
CA LEU A 135 32.93 -4.81 -9.35
C LEU A 135 31.89 -5.37 -8.34
N PRO A 136 32.30 -5.68 -7.08
CA PRO A 136 32.38 -7.07 -6.66
C PRO A 136 31.46 -7.38 -5.48
N CYS A 137 30.93 -8.60 -5.42
CA CYS A 137 31.12 -9.40 -4.20
C CYS A 137 30.95 -10.90 -4.50
N LYS A 138 32.09 -11.59 -4.40
CA LYS A 138 32.23 -13.04 -4.44
C LYS A 138 31.47 -13.67 -3.28
N PHE A 139 30.59 -14.61 -3.56
CA PHE A 139 30.51 -15.89 -2.85
C PHE A 139 29.98 -16.96 -3.82
N ILE A 140 30.89 -17.80 -4.30
CA ILE A 140 30.66 -18.98 -5.14
C ILE A 140 30.57 -20.21 -4.23
N HIS A 141 29.63 -21.12 -4.51
CA HIS A 141 29.82 -22.58 -4.72
C HIS A 141 28.42 -23.20 -4.96
N GLU A 142 28.05 -23.52 -6.20
CA GLU A 142 28.24 -24.82 -6.89
C GLU A 142 27.37 -25.96 -6.35
N ALA A 143 26.38 -26.40 -7.16
CA ALA A 143 26.39 -27.74 -7.79
C ALA A 143 25.10 -28.00 -8.61
N THR A 144 25.32 -28.29 -9.89
CA THR A 144 24.57 -29.15 -10.83
C THR A 144 23.36 -29.97 -10.32
N ASP A 145 22.26 -30.01 -11.08
CA ASP A 145 21.94 -31.13 -12.00
C ASP A 145 20.69 -30.86 -12.88
N ARG A 146 20.71 -31.41 -14.10
CA ARG A 146 19.64 -31.38 -15.10
C ARG A 146 18.65 -32.52 -14.84
N ARG A 147 17.33 -32.28 -14.95
CA ARG A 147 16.40 -33.22 -15.62
C ARG A 147 15.00 -32.64 -15.88
N ARG A 148 14.47 -32.99 -17.06
CA ARG A 148 13.12 -32.76 -17.62
C ARG A 148 12.02 -33.51 -16.87
N LEU A 149 10.76 -33.01 -16.97
CA LEU A 149 9.49 -33.71 -17.32
C LEU A 149 8.28 -33.00 -16.65
N THR A 150 7.46 -32.25 -17.39
CA THR A 150 6.16 -32.56 -18.03
C THR A 150 4.91 -32.51 -17.14
N SER A 151 3.98 -31.65 -17.58
CA SER A 151 2.52 -31.60 -17.40
C SER A 151 1.85 -32.63 -16.48
N ASN A 152 1.38 -32.14 -15.31
CA ASN A 152 0.00 -32.24 -14.81
C ASN A 152 0.01 -31.90 -13.31
N ASN A 153 -0.41 -30.68 -12.95
CA ASN A 153 -1.01 -30.29 -11.66
C ASN A 153 -1.12 -28.76 -11.60
N PHE A 154 -2.25 -28.25 -12.10
CA PHE A 154 -2.51 -26.83 -12.35
C PHE A 154 -3.17 -26.10 -11.16
N LEU A 155 -2.82 -26.46 -9.92
CA LEU A 155 -3.37 -25.79 -8.71
C LEU A 155 -2.47 -25.81 -7.45
N GLU A 156 -1.19 -26.17 -7.55
CA GLU A 156 -0.24 -26.16 -6.42
C GLU A 156 0.95 -25.19 -6.57
N HIS A 157 0.99 -24.36 -7.63
CA HIS A 157 2.19 -23.59 -7.99
C HIS A 157 2.20 -22.09 -7.61
N TYR A 158 1.35 -21.64 -6.69
CA TYR A 158 1.42 -20.26 -6.14
C TYR A 158 2.38 -20.10 -4.94
N GLY A 159 3.28 -21.07 -4.73
CA GLY A 159 4.24 -21.00 -3.65
C GLY A 159 5.37 -21.99 -3.82
N LYS A 160 6.17 -21.87 -4.89
CA LYS A 160 7.49 -22.52 -5.06
C LYS A 160 8.08 -22.14 -6.42
N ASN A 161 8.52 -20.89 -6.56
CA ASN A 161 9.67 -20.50 -7.38
C ASN A 161 10.17 -19.10 -6.97
N SER A 162 9.97 -18.77 -5.69
CA SER A 162 10.93 -17.94 -5.00
C SER A 162 12.23 -18.74 -4.97
N GLY A 163 13.32 -18.24 -5.55
CA GLY A 163 14.64 -18.62 -5.08
C GLY A 163 14.66 -18.42 -3.57
N ILE A 164 14.45 -19.51 -2.84
CA ILE A 164 14.40 -19.55 -1.39
C ILE A 164 15.85 -19.34 -0.95
N CYS A 165 16.15 -18.14 -0.46
CA CYS A 165 17.10 -18.00 0.61
C CYS A 165 16.67 -19.00 1.69
N ASN A 166 17.34 -20.15 1.76
CA ASN A 166 17.04 -21.26 2.68
C ASN A 166 17.42 -20.92 4.14
N LYS A 167 17.49 -19.63 4.48
CA LYS A 167 17.57 -19.15 5.85
C LYS A 167 16.16 -18.78 6.26
N LYS A 168 15.66 -19.36 7.35
CA LYS A 168 14.47 -18.86 8.04
C LYS A 168 14.64 -17.34 8.20
N HIS A 169 13.94 -16.53 7.39
CA HIS A 169 13.94 -15.09 7.60
C HIS A 169 13.32 -14.87 8.98
N HIS A 170 14.16 -14.51 9.94
CA HIS A 170 13.70 -14.10 11.24
C HIS A 170 12.98 -12.78 11.03
N THR A 171 11.65 -12.79 11.02
CA THR A 171 10.85 -11.58 10.84
C THR A 171 11.07 -10.67 12.03
N ASP A 172 11.59 -9.48 11.79
CA ASP A 172 11.85 -8.46 12.79
C ASP A 172 10.71 -7.42 12.80
N GLY A 173 10.45 -6.78 13.94
CA GLY A 173 9.47 -5.68 14.02
C GLY A 173 9.88 -4.49 13.14
N TYR A 174 11.17 -4.34 12.85
CA TYR A 174 11.69 -3.32 11.94
C TYR A 174 11.53 -3.66 10.46
N ASP A 175 11.04 -4.86 10.10
CA ASP A 175 10.75 -5.20 8.71
C ASP A 175 9.71 -4.24 8.14
N MET A 176 9.90 -3.78 6.91
CA MET A 176 8.92 -2.92 6.25
C MET A 176 7.83 -3.76 5.58
N CYS A 177 6.62 -3.24 5.61
CA CYS A 177 5.46 -3.76 4.89
C CYS A 177 4.97 -2.71 3.88
N VAL A 178 4.24 -3.18 2.87
CA VAL A 178 3.53 -2.33 1.92
C VAL A 178 2.10 -2.83 1.77
N ALA A 179 1.13 -1.94 1.96
CA ALA A 179 -0.24 -2.16 1.51
C ALA A 179 -0.40 -1.56 0.11
N THR A 180 -0.79 -2.37 -0.86
CA THR A 180 -1.12 -1.92 -2.22
C THR A 180 -2.63 -1.98 -2.39
N ILE A 181 -3.23 -0.83 -2.72
CA ILE A 181 -4.67 -0.66 -2.91
C ILE A 181 -4.90 -0.10 -4.30
N GLU A 182 -5.60 -0.86 -5.13
CA GLU A 182 -5.98 -0.45 -6.48
C GLU A 182 -7.48 -0.25 -6.56
N GLY A 183 -7.92 0.83 -7.19
CA GLY A 183 -9.32 1.14 -7.36
C GLY A 183 -9.53 2.13 -8.49
N GLU A 184 -10.78 2.29 -8.89
CA GLU A 184 -11.12 3.20 -10.00
C GLU A 184 -11.05 4.66 -9.56
N ALA A 185 -11.58 4.96 -8.37
CA ALA A 185 -11.52 6.28 -7.76
C ALA A 185 -11.57 6.17 -6.23
N PHE A 186 -11.06 7.18 -5.55
CA PHE A 186 -11.02 7.24 -4.09
C PHE A 186 -11.68 8.52 -3.56
N LEU A 187 -12.36 8.42 -2.42
CA LEU A 187 -12.91 9.55 -1.67
C LEU A 187 -11.82 10.26 -0.87
N TRP A 188 -12.14 11.45 -0.38
CA TRP A 188 -11.23 12.21 0.46
C TRP A 188 -10.85 11.43 1.73
N HIS A 189 -9.54 11.27 1.94
CA HIS A 189 -8.93 10.48 3.01
C HIS A 189 -9.25 8.96 3.00
N GLN A 190 -9.81 8.40 1.93
CA GLN A 190 -10.28 7.01 1.93
C GLN A 190 -9.20 6.00 2.31
N VAL A 191 -8.05 6.06 1.63
CA VAL A 191 -6.94 5.14 1.87
C VAL A 191 -6.38 5.25 3.30
N ARG A 192 -6.24 6.47 3.83
CA ARG A 192 -5.75 6.69 5.20
C ARG A 192 -6.71 6.16 6.26
N ALA A 193 -8.01 6.25 6.00
CA ALA A 193 -9.04 5.71 6.88
C ALA A 193 -9.10 4.18 6.83
N ILE A 194 -8.98 3.59 5.64
CA ILE A 194 -8.79 2.14 5.46
C ILE A 194 -7.59 1.66 6.28
N MET A 195 -6.42 2.27 6.08
CA MET A 195 -5.20 1.88 6.80
C MET A 195 -5.34 2.05 8.31
N ALA A 196 -6.05 3.08 8.79
CA ALA A 196 -6.28 3.27 10.21
C ALA A 196 -7.05 2.09 10.85
N ILE A 197 -8.07 1.59 10.15
CA ILE A 197 -8.86 0.44 10.62
C ILE A 197 -8.05 -0.84 10.51
N LEU A 198 -7.33 -1.04 9.41
CA LEU A 198 -6.46 -2.21 9.25
C LEU A 198 -5.36 -2.25 10.31
N PHE A 199 -4.81 -1.12 10.74
CA PHE A 199 -3.86 -1.10 11.85
C PHE A 199 -4.49 -1.52 13.18
N LEU A 200 -5.76 -1.19 13.44
CA LEU A 200 -6.46 -1.69 14.63
C LEU A 200 -6.65 -3.21 14.57
N VAL A 201 -6.95 -3.77 13.40
CA VAL A 201 -6.99 -5.22 13.20
C VAL A 201 -5.61 -5.83 13.39
N GLY A 202 -4.57 -5.28 12.75
CA GLY A 202 -3.20 -5.76 12.89
C GLY A 202 -2.67 -5.72 14.32
N GLU A 203 -3.09 -4.74 15.12
CA GLU A 203 -2.77 -4.65 16.55
C GLU A 203 -3.62 -5.60 17.43
N GLY A 204 -4.55 -6.36 16.86
CA GLY A 204 -5.47 -7.26 17.58
C GLY A 204 -6.54 -6.53 18.39
N LYS A 205 -6.78 -5.24 18.11
CA LYS A 205 -7.76 -4.41 18.82
C LYS A 205 -9.16 -4.51 18.23
N GLU A 206 -9.25 -4.87 16.95
CA GLU A 206 -10.49 -5.18 16.24
C GLU A 206 -10.35 -6.53 15.55
N LYS A 207 -11.48 -7.20 15.34
CA LYS A 207 -11.52 -8.43 14.55
C LYS A 207 -11.57 -8.12 13.05
N PRO A 208 -11.16 -9.04 12.16
CA PRO A 208 -11.17 -8.80 10.71
C PRO A 208 -12.54 -8.41 10.12
N ASP A 209 -13.63 -8.90 10.71
CA ASP A 209 -15.03 -8.64 10.33
C ASP A 209 -15.47 -7.18 10.55
N ILE A 210 -14.71 -6.37 11.29
CA ILE A 210 -15.03 -4.95 11.51
C ILE A 210 -15.20 -4.18 10.20
N VAL A 211 -14.42 -4.51 9.17
CA VAL A 211 -14.52 -3.86 7.86
C VAL A 211 -15.90 -4.12 7.25
N LYS A 212 -16.41 -5.36 7.34
CA LYS A 212 -17.74 -5.72 6.84
C LYS A 212 -18.82 -4.92 7.56
N HIS A 213 -18.74 -4.80 8.89
CA HIS A 213 -19.69 -4.00 9.65
C HIS A 213 -19.67 -2.51 9.28
N LEU A 214 -18.50 -1.95 8.99
CA LEU A 214 -18.38 -0.55 8.62
C LEU A 214 -18.81 -0.27 7.16
N LEU A 215 -18.74 -1.25 6.26
CA LEU A 215 -19.28 -1.15 4.91
C LEU A 215 -20.81 -1.33 4.88
N ASP A 216 -21.37 -2.02 5.88
CA ASP A 216 -22.81 -2.17 6.07
C ASP A 216 -23.44 -0.89 6.63
N VAL A 217 -23.73 0.04 5.71
CA VAL A 217 -24.34 1.34 6.01
C VAL A 217 -25.81 1.25 6.42
N GLU A 218 -26.49 0.11 6.19
CA GLU A 218 -27.87 -0.09 6.63
C GLU A 218 -27.91 -0.27 8.15
N ASN A 219 -27.07 -1.16 8.67
CA ASN A 219 -26.99 -1.42 10.11
C ASN A 219 -26.06 -0.42 10.83
N HIS A 220 -25.09 0.16 10.14
CA HIS A 220 -24.13 1.12 10.68
C HIS A 220 -24.06 2.42 9.85
N PRO A 221 -25.14 3.23 9.82
CA PRO A 221 -25.26 4.38 8.91
C PRO A 221 -24.32 5.55 9.25
N ARG A 222 -23.72 5.55 10.45
CA ARG A 222 -22.91 6.67 10.94
C ARG A 222 -21.49 6.21 11.27
N LYS A 223 -20.54 6.99 10.76
CA LYS A 223 -19.12 6.76 10.93
C LYS A 223 -18.70 6.84 12.41
N PRO A 224 -18.10 5.78 13.00
CA PRO A 224 -17.52 5.88 14.34
C PRO A 224 -16.29 6.79 14.34
N GLN A 225 -16.00 7.42 15.49
CA GLN A 225 -14.83 8.27 15.63
C GLN A 225 -13.52 7.45 15.67
N TYR A 226 -12.60 7.76 14.77
CA TYR A 226 -11.23 7.25 14.76
C TYR A 226 -10.27 8.23 14.10
N CYS A 227 -8.99 8.18 14.50
CA CYS A 227 -7.93 9.00 13.92
C CYS A 227 -7.52 8.45 12.55
N LEU A 228 -7.21 9.34 11.61
CA LEU A 228 -6.68 8.94 10.31
C LEU A 228 -5.23 8.45 10.47
N ALA A 229 -4.84 7.48 9.65
CA ALA A 229 -3.45 7.08 9.55
C ALA A 229 -2.59 8.23 9.00
N SER A 230 -1.28 8.22 9.25
CA SER A 230 -0.35 9.21 8.74
C SER A 230 -0.42 9.37 7.21
N ASP A 231 -0.14 10.55 6.68
CA ASP A 231 -0.01 10.80 5.24
C ASP A 231 1.38 10.50 4.71
N VAL A 232 2.41 10.71 5.52
CA VAL A 232 3.83 10.48 5.17
C VAL A 232 4.08 9.18 4.37
N PRO A 233 3.53 8.02 4.76
CA PRO A 233 3.79 6.76 4.05
C PRO A 233 2.92 6.49 2.81
N LEU A 234 1.99 7.38 2.46
CA LEU A 234 1.02 7.18 1.39
C LEU A 234 1.52 7.74 0.06
N ASN A 235 1.70 6.85 -0.92
CA ASN A 235 2.14 7.20 -2.26
C ASN A 235 1.04 6.90 -3.28
N LEU A 236 0.72 7.86 -4.15
CA LEU A 236 0.09 7.55 -5.43
C LEU A 236 1.16 6.89 -6.30
N TYR A 237 1.05 5.58 -6.47
CA TYR A 237 2.11 4.76 -7.08
C TYR A 237 1.93 4.60 -8.58
N GLY A 238 0.68 4.55 -9.06
CA GLY A 238 0.39 4.40 -10.47
C GLY A 238 -0.99 4.89 -10.84
N THR A 239 -1.13 5.30 -12.09
CA THR A 239 -2.39 5.67 -12.73
C THR A 239 -2.46 4.99 -14.09
N THR A 240 -3.57 4.34 -14.39
CA THR A 240 -3.81 3.74 -15.70
C THR A 240 -4.66 4.66 -16.56
N PHE A 241 -4.31 4.73 -17.84
CA PHE A 241 -4.99 5.47 -18.88
C PHE A 241 -5.13 4.57 -20.10
N GLU A 242 -6.25 4.64 -20.79
CA GLU A 242 -6.46 3.90 -22.05
C GLU A 242 -5.97 4.72 -23.24
N GLY A 243 -5.34 4.05 -24.21
CA GLY A 243 -4.87 4.70 -25.44
C GLY A 243 -3.73 5.71 -25.26
N VAL A 244 -3.01 5.68 -24.14
CA VAL A 244 -1.86 6.55 -23.86
C VAL A 244 -0.57 5.78 -24.05
N GLU A 245 0.29 6.28 -24.93
CA GLU A 245 1.63 5.76 -25.18
C GLU A 245 2.68 6.77 -24.69
N TRP A 246 3.26 6.47 -23.52
CA TRP A 246 4.23 7.36 -22.88
C TRP A 246 5.54 7.42 -23.66
N GLN A 247 5.98 8.62 -24.00
CA GLN A 247 7.30 8.92 -24.53
C GLN A 247 8.26 9.23 -23.39
N TRP A 248 9.31 8.44 -23.29
CA TRP A 248 10.30 8.50 -22.22
C TRP A 248 11.61 9.08 -22.74
N ASP A 249 12.32 9.79 -21.86
CA ASP A 249 13.66 10.28 -22.14
C ASP A 249 14.66 9.50 -21.26
N ASN A 250 15.50 8.68 -21.90
CA ASN A 250 16.41 7.76 -21.21
C ASN A 250 17.47 8.47 -20.39
N ASP A 251 17.98 9.62 -20.86
CA ASP A 251 19.01 10.38 -20.17
C ASP A 251 18.44 11.04 -18.90
N ASN A 252 17.22 11.58 -19.00
CA ASN A 252 16.50 12.11 -17.85
C ASN A 252 16.13 11.00 -16.87
N LEU A 253 15.67 9.84 -17.34
CA LEU A 253 15.41 8.68 -16.48
C LEU A 253 16.66 8.25 -15.71
N LEU A 254 17.81 8.17 -16.40
CA LEU A 254 19.08 7.86 -15.75
C LEU A 254 19.44 8.89 -14.68
N CYS A 255 19.27 10.18 -14.97
CA CYS A 255 19.50 11.26 -14.00
C CYS A 255 18.60 11.12 -12.76
N VAL A 256 17.32 10.83 -12.96
CA VAL A 256 16.36 10.60 -11.86
C VAL A 256 16.77 9.38 -11.03
N ILE A 257 17.15 8.28 -11.68
CA ILE A 257 17.64 7.06 -11.01
C ILE A 257 18.86 7.39 -10.13
N THR A 258 19.85 8.10 -10.67
CA THR A 258 21.06 8.50 -9.91
C THR A 258 20.70 9.37 -8.70
N GLN A 259 19.77 10.32 -8.85
CA GLN A 259 19.31 11.17 -7.75
C GLN A 259 18.59 10.35 -6.66
N LEU A 260 17.70 9.45 -7.05
CA LEU A 260 17.01 8.55 -6.13
C LEU A 260 17.98 7.61 -5.41
N GLN A 261 19.01 7.09 -6.09
CA GLN A 261 20.07 6.29 -5.48
C GLN A 261 20.85 7.08 -4.43
N ALA A 262 21.19 8.35 -4.71
CA ALA A 262 21.88 9.21 -3.75
C ALA A 262 21.01 9.50 -2.51
N LEU A 263 19.72 9.80 -2.69
CA LEU A 263 18.77 9.99 -1.60
C LEU A 263 18.60 8.70 -0.79
N TRP A 264 18.38 7.57 -1.46
CA TRP A 264 18.28 6.26 -0.83
C TRP A 264 19.52 5.95 0.01
N MET A 265 20.72 6.19 -0.51
CA MET A 265 21.97 5.97 0.21
C MET A 265 22.00 6.78 1.51
N GLN A 266 21.67 8.09 1.46
CA GLN A 266 21.67 8.94 2.65
C GLN A 266 20.67 8.46 3.71
N HIS A 267 19.44 8.13 3.31
CA HIS A 267 18.43 7.64 4.24
C HIS A 267 18.75 6.24 4.77
N SER A 268 19.34 5.38 3.96
CA SER A 268 19.77 4.03 4.35
C SER A 268 20.89 4.05 5.37
N ILE A 269 21.88 4.93 5.20
CA ILE A 269 22.95 5.14 6.20
C ILE A 269 22.34 5.61 7.53
N ARG A 270 21.51 6.66 7.50
CA ARG A 270 20.87 7.21 8.72
C ARG A 270 20.01 6.15 9.42
N SER A 271 19.18 5.43 8.67
CA SER A 271 18.34 4.35 9.19
C SER A 271 19.17 3.22 9.80
N THR A 272 20.28 2.85 9.17
CA THR A 272 21.18 1.79 9.66
C THR A 272 21.89 2.22 10.94
N MET A 273 22.38 3.47 11.02
CA MET A 273 22.97 4.03 12.23
C MET A 273 21.97 3.98 13.41
N ILE A 274 20.74 4.46 13.18
CA ILE A 274 19.68 4.43 14.20
C ILE A 274 19.35 3.00 14.61
N ARG A 275 19.19 2.08 13.64
CA ARG A 275 18.91 0.67 13.94
C ARG A 275 20.01 0.03 14.77
N ARG A 276 21.27 0.35 14.50
CA ARG A 276 22.39 -0.16 15.31
C ARG A 276 22.36 0.41 16.73
N MET A 277 22.13 1.71 16.88
CA MET A 277 21.99 2.33 18.20
C MET A 277 20.84 1.70 19.01
N LEU A 278 19.70 1.44 18.37
CA LEU A 278 18.56 0.75 19.01
C LEU A 278 18.95 -0.66 19.46
N TRP A 279 19.61 -1.44 18.61
CA TRP A 279 20.07 -2.78 18.95
C TRP A 279 20.99 -2.78 20.18
N ASP A 280 21.99 -1.88 20.21
CA ASP A 280 22.93 -1.78 21.32
C ASP A 280 22.21 -1.38 22.63
N LEU A 281 21.28 -0.43 22.57
CA LEU A 281 20.49 0.02 23.73
C LEU A 281 19.51 -1.05 24.23
N GLU A 282 18.83 -1.76 23.33
CA GLU A 282 17.93 -2.88 23.66
C GLU A 282 18.71 -4.03 24.33
N GLY A 283 19.94 -4.30 23.86
CA GLY A 283 20.86 -5.26 24.48
C GLY A 283 21.22 -4.86 25.92
N LEU A 284 21.71 -3.63 26.11
CA LEU A 284 22.05 -3.08 27.43
C LEU A 284 20.86 -3.07 28.39
N TYR A 285 19.66 -2.76 27.90
CA TYR A 285 18.43 -2.81 28.69
C TYR A 285 18.12 -4.25 29.12
N GLY A 286 18.19 -5.20 28.18
CA GLY A 286 17.95 -6.62 28.46
C GLY A 286 18.90 -7.19 29.51
N GLU A 287 20.17 -6.79 29.51
CA GLU A 287 21.15 -7.17 30.54
C GLU A 287 20.80 -6.59 31.91
N ARG A 288 20.51 -5.29 32.00
CA ARG A 288 20.19 -4.62 33.27
C ARG A 288 18.89 -5.13 33.91
N VAL A 289 17.88 -5.48 33.12
CA VAL A 289 16.64 -6.06 33.64
C VAL A 289 16.86 -7.46 34.22
N LYS A 290 17.80 -8.25 33.66
CA LYS A 290 18.16 -9.56 34.20
C LYS A 290 18.87 -9.44 35.56
N VAL A 291 19.83 -8.51 35.68
CA VAL A 291 20.56 -8.25 36.94
C VAL A 291 19.60 -7.89 38.08
N ASN A 292 18.62 -7.02 37.83
CA ASN A 292 17.66 -6.61 38.86
C ASN A 292 16.71 -7.73 39.32
N LYS A 293 16.46 -8.75 38.49
CA LYS A 293 15.65 -9.93 38.88
C LYS A 293 16.43 -10.91 39.76
N GLU A 294 17.74 -10.99 39.60
CA GLU A 294 18.60 -11.86 40.43
C GLU A 294 18.87 -11.25 41.81
N GLU A 295 18.93 -9.92 41.93
CA GLU A 295 19.13 -9.23 43.22
C GLU A 295 17.84 -9.09 44.08
N SER A 296 16.66 -9.37 43.52
CA SER A 296 15.36 -9.16 44.19
C SER A 296 14.59 -10.44 44.51
N ALA A 297 15.24 -11.61 44.54
CA ALA A 297 14.59 -12.85 44.97
C ALA A 297 14.31 -12.85 46.49
N PRO A 298 13.04 -12.88 46.96
CA PRO A 298 12.74 -13.14 48.36
C PRO A 298 12.91 -14.64 48.64
N ARG A 299 13.45 -14.96 49.82
CA ARG A 299 13.46 -16.32 50.38
C ARG A 299 12.01 -16.77 50.66
N ASP A 300 11.55 -17.76 49.89
CA ASP A 300 10.41 -18.67 50.09
C ASP A 300 8.98 -18.11 50.31
N TRP A 301 8.01 -18.51 49.47
CA TRP A 301 7.06 -19.61 49.74
C TRP A 301 6.01 -19.75 48.61
N ASN A 302 5.66 -21.00 48.28
CA ASN A 302 4.71 -21.44 47.25
C ASN A 302 3.44 -20.58 47.05
N SER A 303 3.20 -20.13 45.81
CA SER A 303 1.91 -20.33 45.12
C SER A 303 2.03 -20.04 43.61
N SER A 304 1.71 -21.06 42.82
CA SER A 304 1.20 -21.06 41.44
C SER A 304 1.47 -19.82 40.57
N LEU A 305 2.65 -19.74 39.96
CA LEU A 305 2.89 -18.94 38.76
C LEU A 305 3.10 -19.88 37.58
N PRO A 306 2.39 -19.71 36.45
CA PRO A 306 2.61 -20.54 35.27
C PRO A 306 4.07 -20.42 34.81
N GLN A 307 4.72 -21.57 34.72
CA GLN A 307 6.03 -21.73 34.10
C GLN A 307 5.96 -21.35 32.61
N GLU A 308 7.08 -20.80 32.15
CA GLU A 308 7.43 -20.50 30.75
C GLU A 308 6.79 -19.27 30.09
N GLU A 309 7.45 -18.12 30.24
CA GLU A 309 7.67 -17.23 29.09
C GLU A 309 9.15 -16.85 29.01
N SER A 310 9.96 -17.81 28.55
CA SER A 310 11.25 -17.52 27.93
C SER A 310 11.01 -16.89 26.56
N ARG A 311 10.63 -15.61 26.55
CA ARG A 311 10.75 -14.71 25.40
C ARG A 311 10.99 -13.33 25.96
N VAL A 312 12.17 -12.78 25.71
CA VAL A 312 12.34 -11.32 25.68
C VAL A 312 11.37 -10.83 24.59
N THR A 313 10.13 -10.56 24.97
CA THR A 313 9.10 -10.08 24.08
C THR A 313 9.44 -8.64 23.74
N LYS A 314 9.92 -8.44 22.50
CA LYS A 314 9.49 -7.36 21.60
C LYS A 314 9.43 -5.96 22.24
N PHE A 315 10.51 -5.18 22.10
CA PHE A 315 10.52 -3.75 22.40
C PHE A 315 10.05 -2.77 21.28
N PRO A 316 9.20 -3.08 20.27
CA PRO A 316 8.68 -2.05 19.38
C PRO A 316 7.39 -1.45 19.93
N GLN A 317 7.44 -0.70 21.03
CA GLN A 317 6.25 -0.04 21.58
C GLN A 317 5.85 1.23 20.79
N ALA A 318 6.79 1.83 20.05
CA ALA A 318 6.58 3.13 19.42
C ALA A 318 6.40 3.10 17.88
N GLN A 319 6.67 1.99 17.20
CA GLN A 319 6.67 1.96 15.72
C GLN A 319 5.27 2.21 15.13
N SER A 320 4.22 1.68 15.75
CA SER A 320 2.84 1.97 15.34
C SER A 320 2.33 3.32 15.86
N VAL A 321 3.07 3.99 16.76
CA VAL A 321 2.66 5.27 17.36
C VAL A 321 2.58 6.36 16.30
N SER A 322 3.62 6.48 15.48
CA SER A 322 3.70 7.48 14.41
C SER A 322 2.75 7.19 13.24
N LEU A 323 2.23 5.96 13.11
CA LEU A 323 1.32 5.59 12.03
C LEU A 323 -0.11 6.11 12.23
N ILE A 324 -0.52 6.35 13.48
CA ILE A 324 -1.80 6.99 13.81
C ILE A 324 -1.50 8.24 14.65
N PRO A 325 -1.35 9.42 14.00
CA PRO A 325 -1.15 10.68 14.70
C PRO A 325 -2.34 11.04 15.60
N GLY A 326 -2.06 11.65 16.75
CA GLY A 326 -3.07 12.21 17.65
C GLY A 326 -3.09 11.62 19.06
N ALA A 327 -3.94 12.19 19.92
CA ALA A 327 -4.07 11.78 21.30
C ALA A 327 -4.66 10.36 21.40
N ARG A 328 -3.97 9.48 22.13
CA ARG A 328 -4.43 8.11 22.41
C ARG A 328 -5.08 8.06 23.78
N THR A 329 -6.25 7.43 23.88
CA THR A 329 -6.81 7.07 25.17
C THR A 329 -5.99 5.92 25.76
N LYS A 330 -5.74 5.95 27.07
CA LYS A 330 -4.99 4.88 27.77
C LYS A 330 -5.67 3.51 27.63
N VAL A 331 -7.00 3.51 27.55
CA VAL A 331 -7.82 2.31 27.37
C VAL A 331 -8.40 2.32 25.95
N TYR A 332 -8.25 1.20 25.25
CA TYR A 332 -8.84 1.01 23.94
C TYR A 332 -10.36 0.83 24.04
N LYS A 333 -11.11 1.50 23.17
CA LYS A 333 -12.57 1.33 23.03
C LYS A 333 -12.89 0.78 21.63
N PRO A 334 -13.62 -0.34 21.49
CA PRO A 334 -13.98 -0.90 20.18
C PRO A 334 -14.75 0.07 19.29
N LEU A 335 -14.49 0.09 17.99
CA LEU A 335 -15.01 1.07 17.02
C LEU A 335 -16.53 1.20 17.06
N LEU A 336 -17.27 0.10 17.03
CA LEU A 336 -18.74 0.10 17.02
C LEU A 336 -19.35 0.63 18.33
N SER A 337 -18.57 0.69 19.42
CA SER A 337 -19.03 1.24 20.70
C SER A 337 -18.73 2.74 20.87
N ARG A 338 -18.00 3.35 19.92
CA ARG A 338 -17.58 4.75 20.00
C ARG A 338 -18.71 5.72 19.63
N PRO A 339 -18.63 6.99 20.06
CA PRO A 339 -19.47 8.03 19.50
C PRO A 339 -19.32 8.06 17.97
N THR A 340 -20.44 8.27 17.30
CA THR A 340 -20.50 8.37 15.85
C THR A 340 -20.58 9.82 15.41
N CYS A 341 -20.17 10.09 14.17
CA CYS A 341 -20.31 11.39 13.54
C CYS A 341 -21.78 11.68 13.19
N GLU A 342 -22.07 12.92 12.81
CA GLU A 342 -23.36 13.29 12.21
C GLU A 342 -23.68 12.43 10.98
N SER A 343 -24.97 12.23 10.72
CA SER A 343 -25.41 11.47 9.54
C SER A 343 -25.16 12.25 8.26
N LEU A 344 -25.18 11.54 7.13
CA LEU A 344 -25.04 12.15 5.81
C LEU A 344 -26.18 13.13 5.53
N GLU A 345 -27.41 12.75 5.88
CA GLU A 345 -28.64 13.52 5.69
C GLU A 345 -28.53 14.85 6.44
N THR A 346 -28.13 14.79 7.72
CA THR A 346 -27.93 15.98 8.56
C THR A 346 -26.92 16.95 7.94
N ARG A 347 -25.83 16.41 7.38
CA ARG A 347 -24.79 17.22 6.74
C ARG A 347 -25.26 17.84 5.43
N VAL A 348 -26.00 17.09 4.62
CA VAL A 348 -26.56 17.58 3.36
C VAL A 348 -27.57 18.69 3.63
N GLU A 349 -28.48 18.50 4.59
CA GLU A 349 -29.41 19.53 5.04
C GLU A 349 -28.71 20.82 5.49
N HIS A 350 -27.60 20.70 6.22
CA HIS A 350 -26.80 21.86 6.64
C HIS A 350 -26.31 22.69 5.44
N TYR A 351 -25.83 22.04 4.37
CA TYR A 351 -25.33 22.73 3.18
C TYR A 351 -26.45 23.23 2.26
N ILE A 352 -27.61 22.56 2.20
CA ILE A 352 -28.81 23.04 1.51
C ILE A 352 -29.32 24.33 2.18
N LYS A 353 -29.40 24.36 3.52
CA LYS A 353 -29.80 25.56 4.28
C LYS A 353 -28.89 26.76 4.02
N ARG A 354 -27.64 26.50 3.62
CA ARG A 354 -26.64 27.52 3.23
C ARG A 354 -26.63 27.83 1.73
N GLN A 355 -27.59 27.32 0.96
CA GLN A 355 -27.70 27.49 -0.50
C GLN A 355 -26.44 27.06 -1.26
N ARG A 356 -25.68 26.08 -0.71
CA ARG A 356 -24.48 25.52 -1.35
C ARG A 356 -24.74 24.22 -2.10
N LEU A 357 -25.92 23.64 -1.93
CA LEU A 357 -26.36 22.40 -2.54
C LEU A 357 -27.83 22.50 -2.93
N ASP A 358 -28.18 21.76 -3.99
CA ASP A 358 -29.55 21.65 -4.48
C ASP A 358 -30.42 20.79 -3.52
N PRO A 359 -31.62 21.27 -3.11
CA PRO A 359 -32.57 20.50 -2.32
C PRO A 359 -32.91 19.10 -2.88
N ASP A 360 -32.91 18.93 -4.20
CA ASP A 360 -33.28 17.66 -4.87
C ASP A 360 -32.33 16.50 -4.54
N ILE A 361 -31.15 16.80 -3.99
CA ILE A 361 -30.16 15.81 -3.55
C ILE A 361 -30.73 14.91 -2.45
N LEU A 362 -31.57 15.41 -1.55
CA LEU A 362 -32.17 14.60 -0.49
C LEU A 362 -33.10 13.51 -1.06
N GLN A 363 -33.82 13.83 -2.13
CA GLN A 363 -34.66 12.86 -2.84
C GLN A 363 -33.79 11.81 -3.55
N LYS A 364 -32.69 12.22 -4.19
CA LYS A 364 -31.75 11.30 -4.85
C LYS A 364 -31.04 10.35 -3.89
N LEU A 365 -30.75 10.78 -2.65
CA LEU A 365 -30.17 9.92 -1.61
C LEU A 365 -31.13 8.78 -1.22
N SER A 366 -32.44 9.04 -1.18
CA SER A 366 -33.44 8.01 -0.88
C SER A 366 -33.59 6.97 -1.99
N THR A 367 -33.39 7.33 -3.26
CA THR A 367 -33.49 6.42 -4.42
C THR A 367 -32.18 5.68 -4.73
N CYS A 368 -31.02 6.23 -4.34
CA CYS A 368 -29.72 5.60 -4.61
C CYS A 368 -29.52 4.28 -3.84
N ASN A 369 -30.15 4.13 -2.67
CA ASN A 369 -30.15 2.89 -1.89
C ASN A 369 -30.83 1.73 -2.65
N SER A 370 -31.82 2.02 -3.52
CA SER A 370 -32.46 1.00 -4.35
C SER A 370 -31.62 0.58 -5.57
N SER A 371 -30.87 1.49 -6.19
CA SER A 371 -30.02 1.18 -7.35
C SER A 371 -28.72 0.44 -6.98
N GLN A 372 -28.27 0.57 -5.73
CA GLN A 372 -27.16 -0.23 -5.20
C GLN A 372 -27.49 -1.74 -5.19
N LYS A 373 -28.76 -2.12 -5.00
CA LYS A 373 -29.21 -3.53 -5.07
C LYS A 373 -29.04 -4.15 -6.46
N GLU A 374 -29.38 -3.42 -7.53
CA GLU A 374 -29.32 -3.96 -8.90
C GLU A 374 -27.88 -4.23 -9.37
N HIS A 375 -26.91 -3.39 -8.99
CA HIS A 375 -25.50 -3.63 -9.31
C HIS A 375 -24.86 -4.75 -8.47
N LEU A 376 -25.27 -4.90 -7.21
CA LEU A 376 -24.86 -6.03 -6.36
C LEU A 376 -25.39 -7.36 -6.92
N GLU A 377 -26.64 -7.40 -7.38
CA GLU A 377 -27.25 -8.59 -7.98
C GLU A 377 -26.61 -8.97 -9.32
N GLN A 378 -26.32 -8.00 -10.21
CA GLN A 378 -25.65 -8.27 -11.49
C GLN A 378 -24.20 -8.77 -11.34
N SER A 379 -23.49 -8.32 -10.29
CA SER A 379 -22.12 -8.78 -10.00
C SER A 379 -22.06 -10.18 -9.40
N CYS A 380 -23.14 -10.66 -8.77
CA CYS A 380 -23.23 -12.00 -8.22
C CYS A 380 -23.60 -13.06 -9.29
N SER A 381 -24.25 -12.64 -10.38
CA SER A 381 -24.64 -13.53 -11.49
C SER A 381 -23.52 -13.86 -12.48
N GLN A 382 -22.39 -13.13 -12.46
CA GLN A 382 -21.27 -13.36 -13.39
C GLN A 382 -20.12 -14.21 -12.80
N VAL A 383 -20.33 -14.86 -11.65
CA VAL A 383 -19.36 -15.77 -11.01
C VAL A 383 -19.83 -17.24 -11.05
N GLN A 384 -20.88 -17.55 -11.81
CA GLN A 384 -21.41 -18.92 -11.93
C GLN A 384 -21.62 -19.43 -13.36
N GLU A 385 -20.97 -18.83 -14.37
CA GLU A 385 -20.87 -19.45 -15.71
C GLU A 385 -19.42 -19.58 -16.20
#